data_AF-A0A968NU66-F1
#
_entry.id   AF-A0A968NU66-F1
#
_cell.length_a   1.000
_cell.length_b   1.000
_cell.length_c   1.000
_cell.angle_alpha   90.00
_cell.angle_beta   90.00
_cell.angle_gamma   90.00
#
_symmetry.space_group_name_H-M   'P 1'
#
loop_
_entity.id
_entity.type
_entity.pdbx_description
1 polymer ?
#
loop_
_entity_poly.entity_id
_entity_poly.type
_entity_poly.pdbx_seq_one_letter_code
_entity_poly.pdbx_strand_id
1 'polypeptide(L)'
;MALDCSKCDGGMARSTEASVALLRRHGAIDFATGELLSDVGAFGDSIDSHHIFPIAYCRSQGIEIEKYNCLVNRTPLSASTNRVIGGKAPSVYLTKLEEQGISRRRLNTILRSHLIEPDFLWRDDFEGFFRARMQALTQLVNQAIGSNESVSLELRNCK
;
A
#
# COMPACT_ATOMS: atom_id res chain seq x y z
N MET A 1 -17.01 -9.22 1.85
CA MET A 1 -15.96 -10.20 2.19
C MET A 1 -14.77 -9.41 2.71
N ALA A 2 -14.36 -9.57 3.97
CA ALA A 2 -13.19 -8.88 4.52
C ALA A 2 -11.92 -9.61 4.09
N LEU A 3 -10.87 -8.87 3.74
CA LEU A 3 -9.55 -9.44 3.49
C LEU A 3 -9.02 -10.02 4.82
N ASP A 4 -9.12 -11.33 4.99
CA ASP A 4 -8.60 -12.04 6.15
C ASP A 4 -7.08 -12.19 6.03
N CYS A 5 -6.37 -11.37 6.80
CA CYS A 5 -4.91 -11.31 6.82
C CYS A 5 -4.26 -12.46 7.60
N SER A 6 -5.05 -13.24 8.37
CA SER A 6 -4.53 -14.31 9.23
C SER A 6 -4.10 -15.58 8.48
N LYS A 7 -4.31 -15.64 7.16
CA LYS A 7 -4.04 -16.81 6.30
C LYS A 7 -2.89 -16.61 5.32
N CYS A 8 -2.05 -15.58 5.50
CA CYS A 8 -0.94 -15.29 4.61
C CYS A 8 0.29 -16.18 4.89
N ASP A 9 0.11 -17.50 4.88
CA ASP A 9 1.21 -18.45 5.05
C ASP A 9 1.91 -18.74 3.71
N GLY A 10 3.19 -18.37 3.63
CA GLY A 10 4.17 -18.97 2.71
C GLY A 10 4.11 -18.64 1.21
N GLY A 11 3.11 -17.88 0.74
CA GLY A 11 2.90 -17.60 -0.68
C GLY A 11 2.94 -16.12 -1.09
N MET A 12 3.81 -15.29 -0.49
CA MET A 12 3.78 -13.82 -0.61
C MET A 12 3.90 -13.26 -2.05
N ALA A 13 4.48 -14.02 -3.00
CA ALA A 13 4.82 -13.50 -4.33
C ALA A 13 3.63 -13.29 -5.28
N ARG A 14 2.57 -14.10 -5.20
CA ARG A 14 1.42 -14.00 -6.13
C ARG A 14 0.38 -12.96 -5.73
N SER A 15 0.32 -12.62 -4.44
CA SER A 15 -0.64 -11.64 -3.90
C SER A 15 -0.20 -10.20 -4.14
N THR A 16 1.11 -9.95 -4.25
CA THR A 16 1.68 -8.61 -4.45
C THR A 16 1.36 -8.05 -5.83
N GLU A 17 1.41 -8.85 -6.89
CA GLU A 17 1.25 -8.37 -8.26
C GLU A 17 -0.14 -7.78 -8.55
N ALA A 18 -1.21 -8.46 -8.10
CA ALA A 18 -2.58 -7.98 -8.28
C ALA A 18 -2.83 -6.64 -7.53
N SER A 19 -2.29 -6.50 -6.31
CA SER A 19 -2.39 -5.25 -5.55
C SER A 19 -1.59 -4.11 -6.17
N VAL A 20 -0.40 -4.43 -6.69
CA VAL A 20 0.47 -3.48 -7.40
C VAL A 20 -0.23 -2.99 -8.66
N ALA A 21 -0.78 -3.91 -9.47
CA ALA A 21 -1.53 -3.57 -10.66
C ALA A 21 -2.76 -2.71 -10.34
N LEU A 22 -3.51 -3.04 -9.28
CA LEU A 22 -4.69 -2.28 -8.86
C LEU A 22 -4.33 -0.87 -8.39
N LEU A 23 -3.28 -0.73 -7.57
CA LEU A 23 -2.80 0.58 -7.10
C LEU A 23 -2.24 1.42 -8.25
N ARG A 24 -1.52 0.83 -9.21
CA ARG A 24 -1.07 1.53 -10.42
C ARG A 24 -2.25 2.01 -11.28
N ARG A 25 -3.26 1.17 -11.50
CA ARG A 25 -4.51 1.57 -12.20
C ARG A 25 -5.27 2.68 -11.46
N HIS A 26 -5.18 2.70 -10.14
CA HIS A 26 -5.72 3.78 -9.30
C HIS A 26 -4.89 5.07 -9.35
N GLY A 27 -3.73 5.06 -10.02
CA GLY A 27 -2.89 6.24 -10.22
C GLY A 27 -1.87 6.47 -9.11
N ALA A 28 -1.35 5.40 -8.50
CA ALA A 28 -0.29 5.47 -7.50
C ALA A 28 0.94 6.26 -7.98
N ILE A 29 1.43 7.16 -7.14
CA ILE A 29 2.55 8.08 -7.42
C ILE A 29 3.75 7.70 -6.56
N ASP A 30 4.95 7.62 -7.12
CA ASP A 30 6.16 7.29 -6.37
C ASP A 30 6.46 8.31 -5.27
N PHE A 31 6.96 7.85 -4.11
CA PHE A 31 7.13 8.72 -2.95
C PHE A 31 8.27 9.73 -3.12
N ALA A 32 9.39 9.32 -3.71
CA ALA A 32 10.56 10.18 -3.86
C ALA A 32 10.54 10.95 -5.19
N THR A 33 10.16 10.34 -6.31
CA THR A 33 10.16 11.07 -7.58
C THR A 33 8.90 11.93 -7.76
N GLY A 34 7.79 11.55 -7.12
CA GLY A 34 6.50 12.20 -7.33
C GLY A 34 5.91 11.95 -8.71
N GLU A 35 6.42 10.97 -9.45
CA GLU A 35 5.95 10.57 -10.78
C GLU A 35 4.92 9.43 -10.70
N LEU A 36 4.06 9.32 -11.71
CA LEU A 36 3.09 8.23 -11.80
C LEU A 36 3.80 6.89 -11.95
N LEU A 37 3.43 5.90 -11.14
CA LEU A 37 3.92 4.52 -11.27
C LEU A 37 3.21 3.85 -12.46
N SER A 38 3.73 4.04 -13.67
CA SER A 38 3.23 3.40 -14.89
C SER A 38 3.90 2.04 -15.15
N ASP A 39 3.35 1.24 -16.07
CA ASP A 39 3.91 -0.07 -16.45
C ASP A 39 5.29 0.03 -17.12
N VAL A 40 5.63 1.21 -17.65
CA VAL A 40 6.98 1.54 -18.11
C VAL A 40 7.66 2.26 -16.95
N GLY A 41 8.59 1.60 -16.27
CA GLY A 41 9.36 2.21 -15.19
C GLY A 41 9.99 3.52 -15.69
N ALA A 42 9.85 4.59 -14.92
CA ALA A 42 10.56 5.83 -15.18
C ALA A 42 12.07 5.52 -15.15
N PHE A 43 12.69 5.49 -16.33
CA PHE A 43 14.15 5.38 -16.51
C PHE A 43 14.83 4.16 -15.86
N GLY A 44 14.22 2.97 -15.93
CA GLY A 44 14.91 1.71 -15.62
C GLY A 44 14.99 1.31 -14.15
N ASP A 45 14.35 2.06 -13.24
CA ASP A 45 14.18 1.62 -11.85
C ASP A 45 13.12 0.50 -11.77
N SER A 46 13.47 -0.63 -11.14
CA SER A 46 12.49 -1.67 -10.81
C SER A 46 11.47 -1.12 -9.80
N ILE A 47 10.20 -1.44 -10.01
CA ILE A 47 9.13 -1.13 -9.07
C ILE A 47 8.84 -2.41 -8.30
N ASP A 48 9.12 -2.39 -7.00
CA ASP A 48 8.93 -3.51 -6.10
C ASP A 48 7.88 -3.18 -5.02
N SER A 49 7.30 -4.22 -4.43
CA SER A 49 6.35 -4.07 -3.33
C SER A 49 7.09 -3.90 -2.01
N HIS A 50 6.99 -2.73 -1.39
CA HIS A 50 7.73 -2.35 -0.18
C HIS A 50 6.84 -2.08 1.02
N HIS A 51 7.39 -2.26 2.21
CA HIS A 51 6.68 -1.98 3.46
C HIS A 51 6.57 -0.48 3.70
N ILE A 52 5.35 0.02 3.97
CA ILE A 52 5.09 1.43 4.29
C ILE A 52 5.60 1.76 5.70
N PHE A 53 5.27 0.89 6.66
CA PHE A 53 5.93 0.83 7.96
C PHE A 53 7.05 -0.20 7.88
N PRO A 54 8.34 0.21 7.91
CA PRO A 54 9.44 -0.72 7.70
C PRO A 54 9.52 -1.82 8.76
N ILE A 55 9.97 -3.02 8.35
CA ILE A 55 10.08 -4.20 9.22
C ILE A 55 10.87 -3.88 10.50
N ALA A 56 11.99 -3.16 10.38
CA ALA A 56 12.81 -2.80 11.54
C ALA A 56 12.06 -1.92 12.55
N TYR A 57 11.27 -0.96 12.05
CA TYR A 57 10.38 -0.16 12.90
C TYR A 57 9.33 -1.05 13.57
N CYS A 58 8.60 -1.86 12.80
CA CYS A 58 7.54 -2.71 13.34
C CYS A 58 8.04 -3.68 14.42
N ARG A 59 9.20 -4.31 14.20
CA ARG A 59 9.85 -5.17 15.20
C ARG A 59 10.20 -4.41 16.47
N SER A 60 10.73 -3.19 16.35
CA SER A 60 11.06 -2.36 17.51
C SER A 60 9.85 -1.93 18.33
N GLN A 61 8.66 -1.85 17.70
CA GLN A 61 7.40 -1.50 18.34
C GLN A 61 6.62 -2.73 18.85
N GLY A 62 7.14 -3.95 18.68
CA GLY A 62 6.45 -5.18 19.08
C GLY A 62 5.19 -5.48 18.24
N ILE A 63 5.10 -4.96 17.01
CA ILE A 63 3.99 -5.25 16.11
C ILE A 63 4.12 -6.70 15.59
N GLU A 64 3.01 -7.42 15.61
CA GLU A 64 2.90 -8.81 15.15
C GLU A 64 3.33 -8.99 13.69
N ILE A 65 4.02 -10.10 13.40
CA ILE A 65 4.55 -10.38 12.06
C ILE A 65 3.45 -10.50 11.01
N GLU A 66 2.33 -11.08 11.38
CA GLU A 66 1.14 -11.26 10.56
C GLU A 66 0.56 -9.91 10.11
N LYS A 67 0.69 -8.88 10.96
CA LYS A 67 0.21 -7.52 10.63
C LYS A 67 1.20 -6.77 9.75
N TYR A 68 2.49 -6.77 10.06
CA TYR A 68 3.43 -5.95 9.29
C TYR A 68 3.87 -6.61 7.98
N ASN A 69 3.87 -7.95 7.87
CA ASN A 69 4.22 -8.69 6.63
C ASN A 69 2.98 -9.00 5.77
N CYS A 70 1.99 -8.11 5.74
CA CYS A 70 0.81 -8.32 4.90
C CYS A 70 0.66 -7.29 3.80
N LEU A 71 -0.30 -7.54 2.91
CA LEU A 71 -0.64 -6.67 1.80
C LEU A 71 -0.98 -5.23 2.23
N VAL A 72 -1.67 -5.07 3.37
CA VAL A 72 -2.10 -3.76 3.88
C VAL A 72 -0.90 -2.85 4.17
N ASN A 73 0.21 -3.43 4.64
CA ASN A 73 1.44 -2.68 4.91
C ASN A 73 2.38 -2.61 3.69
N ARG A 74 1.96 -3.02 2.49
CA ARG A 74 2.81 -3.01 1.30
C ARG A 74 2.31 -2.08 0.20
N THR A 75 3.22 -1.49 -0.57
CA THR A 75 2.88 -0.59 -1.67
C THR A 75 3.97 -0.61 -2.75
N PRO A 76 3.63 -0.45 -4.04
CA PRO A 76 4.63 -0.35 -5.09
C PRO A 76 5.44 0.93 -4.94
N LEU A 77 6.77 0.84 -4.92
CA LEU A 77 7.67 2.00 -4.92
C LEU A 77 8.87 1.72 -5.83
N SER A 78 9.51 2.78 -6.30
CA SER A 78 10.80 2.68 -7.00
C SER A 78 11.92 2.22 -6.07
N ALA A 79 12.93 1.55 -6.63
CA ALA A 79 14.14 1.17 -5.91
C ALA A 79 14.88 2.38 -5.29
N SER A 80 14.80 3.56 -5.92
CA SER A 80 15.35 4.81 -5.40
C SER A 80 14.60 5.30 -4.16
N THR A 81 13.26 5.29 -4.17
CA THR A 81 12.44 5.54 -2.98
C THR A 81 12.77 4.60 -1.83
N ASN A 82 12.96 3.30 -2.11
CA ASN A 82 13.29 2.30 -1.10
C ASN A 82 14.57 2.65 -0.30
N ARG A 83 15.58 3.24 -0.96
CA ARG A 83 16.81 3.68 -0.28
C ARG A 83 16.56 4.82 0.71
N VAL A 84 15.58 5.69 0.45
CA VAL A 84 15.24 6.83 1.33
C VAL A 84 14.50 6.36 2.58
N ILE A 85 13.57 5.41 2.43
CA ILE A 85 12.74 4.88 3.53
C ILE A 85 13.59 4.15 4.58
N GLY A 86 14.41 3.20 4.14
CA GLY A 86 15.24 2.38 5.02
C GLY A 86 14.44 1.67 6.13
N GLY A 87 15.01 1.57 7.34
CA GLY A 87 14.38 0.92 8.50
C GLY A 87 13.73 1.87 9.51
N LYS A 88 13.39 3.10 9.13
CA LYS A 88 12.95 4.17 10.04
C LYS A 88 11.42 4.29 10.12
N ALA A 89 10.93 4.96 11.14
CA ALA A 89 9.51 5.28 11.27
C ALA A 89 9.02 6.13 10.09
N PRO A 90 7.74 6.03 9.66
CA PRO A 90 7.19 6.85 8.60
C PRO A 90 7.39 8.35 8.72
N SER A 91 7.13 8.93 9.89
CA SER A 91 7.35 10.35 10.14
C SER A 91 8.78 10.80 9.80
N VAL A 92 9.77 9.94 10.06
CA VAL A 92 11.19 10.21 9.82
C VAL A 92 11.51 10.23 8.33
N TYR A 93 11.11 9.20 7.57
CA TYR A 93 11.42 9.21 6.14
C TYR A 93 10.58 10.25 5.38
N LEU A 94 9.36 10.55 5.83
CA LEU A 94 8.55 11.58 5.22
C LEU A 94 9.16 12.97 5.46
N THR A 95 9.71 13.24 6.65
CA THR A 95 10.45 14.47 6.93
C THR A 95 11.66 14.61 6.00
N LYS A 96 12.40 13.53 5.76
CA LYS A 96 13.53 13.55 4.80
C LYS A 96 13.09 13.87 3.38
N LEU A 97 11.94 13.36 2.94
CA LEU A 97 11.38 13.69 1.63
C LEU A 97 10.95 15.17 1.56
N GLU A 98 10.48 15.76 2.66
CA GLU A 98 10.24 17.20 2.74
C GLU A 98 11.54 18.01 2.62
N GLU A 99 12.60 17.59 3.31
CA GLU A 99 13.93 18.20 3.24
C GLU A 99 14.56 18.10 1.84
N GLN A 100 14.19 17.07 1.06
CA GLN A 100 14.57 16.90 -0.34
C GLN A 100 13.76 17.74 -1.33
N GLY A 101 12.81 18.56 -0.83
CA GLY A 101 12.07 19.55 -1.62
C GLY A 101 10.63 19.17 -1.95
N ILE A 102 10.13 18.02 -1.49
CA ILE A 102 8.74 17.63 -1.72
C ILE A 102 7.86 18.24 -0.62
N SER A 103 7.05 19.26 -0.96
CA SER A 103 6.18 19.90 0.04
C SER A 103 5.25 18.90 0.76
N ARG A 104 4.93 19.17 2.04
CA ARG A 104 3.92 18.44 2.84
C ARG A 104 2.65 18.11 2.07
N ARG A 105 2.11 19.13 1.40
CA ARG A 105 0.88 19.02 0.62
C ARG A 105 1.03 18.00 -0.50
N ARG A 106 2.18 18.01 -1.20
CA ARG A 106 2.47 17.06 -2.26
C ARG A 106 2.66 15.65 -1.70
N LEU A 107 3.38 15.47 -0.60
CA LEU A 107 3.49 14.16 0.07
C LEU A 107 2.13 13.62 0.47
N ASN A 108 1.25 14.45 1.03
CA ASN A 108 -0.11 14.04 1.37
C ASN A 108 -0.92 13.61 0.13
N THR A 109 -0.75 14.26 -1.02
CA THR A 109 -1.36 13.82 -2.29
C THR A 109 -0.77 12.48 -2.75
N ILE A 110 0.55 12.32 -2.66
CA ILE A 110 1.24 11.09 -3.03
C ILE A 110 0.75 9.92 -2.17
N LEU A 111 0.74 10.05 -0.84
CA LEU A 111 0.25 9.02 0.07
C LEU A 111 -1.18 8.58 -0.25
N ARG A 112 -2.08 9.54 -0.52
CA ARG A 112 -3.48 9.24 -0.87
C ARG A 112 -3.63 8.50 -2.20
N SER A 113 -2.72 8.69 -3.15
CA SER A 113 -2.72 7.90 -4.40
C SER A 113 -2.51 6.39 -4.16
N HIS A 114 -1.93 6.02 -3.00
CA HIS A 114 -1.74 4.65 -2.54
C HIS A 114 -2.80 4.18 -1.53
N LEU A 115 -3.92 4.91 -1.40
CA LEU A 115 -4.95 4.67 -0.39
C LEU A 115 -4.44 4.74 1.05
N ILE A 116 -3.49 5.64 1.31
CA ILE A 116 -2.91 5.87 2.63
C ILE A 116 -3.44 7.21 3.17
N GLU A 117 -4.04 7.19 4.36
CA GLU A 117 -4.35 8.42 5.08
C GLU A 117 -3.09 9.01 5.73
N PRO A 118 -2.63 10.21 5.33
CA PRO A 118 -1.32 10.72 5.72
C PRO A 118 -1.13 10.89 7.23
N ASP A 119 -2.17 11.29 7.95
CA ASP A 119 -2.07 11.63 9.37
C ASP A 119 -1.58 10.45 10.21
N PHE A 120 -1.91 9.22 9.83
CA PHE A 120 -1.43 8.02 10.53
C PHE A 120 0.07 7.80 10.33
N LEU A 121 0.61 8.05 9.14
CA LEU A 121 2.06 7.92 8.91
C LEU A 121 2.82 9.04 9.61
N TRP A 122 2.30 10.26 9.58
CA TRP A 122 2.96 11.39 10.25
C TRP A 122 3.00 11.26 11.77
N ARG A 123 2.11 10.46 12.35
CA ARG A 123 2.05 10.15 13.78
C ARG A 123 2.63 8.77 14.13
N ASP A 124 3.16 8.07 13.13
CA ASP A 124 3.63 6.68 13.24
C ASP A 124 2.58 5.71 13.84
N ASP A 125 1.29 6.01 13.64
CA ASP A 125 0.14 5.24 14.13
C ASP A 125 -0.15 4.07 13.19
N PHE A 126 0.51 2.94 13.46
CA PHE A 126 0.34 1.71 12.67
C PHE A 126 -1.09 1.17 12.70
N GLU A 127 -1.75 1.16 13.86
CA GLU A 127 -3.09 0.56 14.00
C GLU A 127 -4.18 1.43 13.33
N GLY A 128 -4.06 2.75 13.42
CA GLY A 128 -4.87 3.69 12.65
C GLY A 128 -4.69 3.51 11.15
N PHE A 129 -3.43 3.49 10.70
CA PHE A 129 -3.06 3.21 9.31
C PHE A 129 -3.66 1.90 8.79
N PHE A 130 -3.45 0.81 9.54
CA PHE A 130 -3.82 -0.53 9.11
C PHE A 130 -5.32 -0.65 8.89
N ARG A 131 -6.12 -0.17 9.84
CA ARG A 131 -7.59 -0.20 9.75
C ARG A 131 -8.10 0.65 8.59
N ALA A 132 -7.63 1.90 8.47
CA ALA A 132 -8.08 2.80 7.43
C ALA A 132 -7.73 2.29 6.03
N ARG A 133 -6.49 1.81 5.85
CA ARG A 133 -6.03 1.31 4.55
C ARG A 133 -6.67 -0.01 4.17
N MET A 134 -6.89 -0.92 5.12
CA MET A 134 -7.60 -2.18 4.85
C MET A 134 -9.04 -1.93 4.37
N GLN A 135 -9.73 -0.95 4.96
CA GLN A 135 -11.05 -0.53 4.50
C GLN A 135 -11.00 0.03 3.08
N ALA A 136 -10.07 0.96 2.80
CA ALA A 136 -9.92 1.57 1.48
C ALA A 136 -9.57 0.54 0.39
N LEU A 137 -8.65 -0.39 0.67
CA LEU A 137 -8.31 -1.49 -0.26
C LEU A 137 -9.50 -2.41 -0.52
N THR A 138 -10.26 -2.76 0.54
CA THR A 138 -11.47 -3.60 0.40
C THR A 138 -12.51 -2.90 -0.49
N GLN A 139 -12.71 -1.60 -0.31
CA GLN A 139 -13.62 -0.81 -1.16
C GLN A 139 -13.15 -0.79 -2.62
N LEU A 140 -11.85 -0.58 -2.87
CA LEU A 140 -11.29 -0.57 -4.22
C LEU A 140 -11.47 -1.93 -4.93
N VAL A 141 -11.22 -3.03 -4.22
CA VAL A 141 -11.46 -4.38 -4.74
C VAL A 141 -12.94 -4.61 -5.03
N ASN A 142 -13.84 -4.23 -4.12
CA ASN A 142 -15.29 -4.37 -4.33
C ASN A 142 -15.78 -3.55 -5.53
N GLN A 143 -15.23 -2.35 -5.76
CA GLN A 143 -15.54 -1.54 -6.94
C GLN A 143 -15.04 -2.20 -8.22
N ALA A 144 -13.82 -2.74 -8.22
CA ALA A 144 -13.26 -3.43 -9.37
C ALA A 144 -14.04 -4.70 -9.74
N ILE A 145 -14.56 -5.44 -8.75
CA ILE A 145 -15.39 -6.63 -8.95
C ILE A 145 -16.83 -6.23 -9.35
N GLY A 146 -17.44 -5.29 -8.62
CA GLY A 146 -18.82 -4.85 -8.82
C GLY A 146 -19.05 -4.09 -10.13
N SER A 147 -17.99 -3.56 -10.75
CA SER A 147 -18.07 -2.96 -12.09
C SER A 147 -18.10 -4.00 -13.21
N ASN A 148 -17.98 -5.29 -12.90
CA ASN A 148 -17.79 -6.34 -13.91
C ASN A 148 -18.85 -7.45 -13.92
N GLU A 149 -19.90 -7.42 -13.08
CA GLU A 149 -20.97 -8.42 -13.12
C GLU A 149 -22.35 -7.87 -12.69
N SER A 150 -23.23 -7.66 -13.68
CA SER A 150 -24.66 -7.92 -13.50
C SER A 150 -24.88 -9.43 -13.61
N VAL A 151 -24.60 -10.18 -12.54
CA VAL A 151 -24.97 -11.61 -12.48
C VAL A 151 -26.24 -11.74 -11.65
N SER A 152 -27.35 -11.94 -12.37
CA SER A 152 -28.56 -12.51 -11.79
C SER A 152 -28.25 -13.94 -11.34
N LEU A 153 -28.04 -14.13 -10.04
CA LEU A 153 -28.06 -15.46 -9.43
C LEU A 153 -29.52 -15.87 -9.25
N GLU A 154 -30.08 -16.54 -10.25
CA GLU A 154 -31.26 -17.38 -10.02
C GLU A 154 -30.86 -18.56 -9.12
N LEU A 155 -31.40 -18.56 -7.90
CA LEU A 155 -31.33 -19.64 -6.93
C LEU A 155 -31.95 -20.92 -7.53
N ARG A 156 -31.11 -21.83 -8.04
CA ARG A 156 -31.56 -23.20 -8.31
C ARG A 156 -31.63 -23.94 -6.97
N ASN A 157 -32.84 -24.08 -6.45
CA ASN A 157 -33.17 -25.06 -5.42
C ASN A 157 -32.84 -26.47 -5.92
N CYS A 158 -31.97 -27.18 -5.23
CA CYS A 158 -31.88 -28.63 -5.37
C CYS A 158 -32.63 -29.28 -4.19
N LYS A 159 -33.51 -30.22 -4.54
CA LYS A 159 -34.28 -31.07 -3.62
C LYS A 159 -33.39 -32.10 -2.94
#